data_AF-A0A2D6CRJ4-F1
#
_entry.id   AF-A0A2D6CRJ4-F1
#
_cell.length_a   1.000
_cell.length_b   1.000
_cell.length_c   1.000
_cell.angle_alpha   90.00
_cell.angle_beta   90.00
_cell.angle_gamma   90.00
#
_symmetry.space_group_name_H-M   'P 1'
#
loop_
_entity.id
_entity.type
_entity.pdbx_description
1 polymer ?
#
loop_
_entity_poly.entity_id
_entity_poly.type
_entity_poly.pdbx_seq_one_letter_code
_entity_poly.pdbx_strand_id
1 'polypeptide(L)'
;MREANEKKLEEMRRTVDEKLQGTLEKRLGESFKLVSERLDAVHKGLGEMQTLATGVGDLKNVLTNVKVRGTWAEYQLEAILEQVLTPEQFDRNVATKEGSAERVEFAIRLPGRGDDPDDCVWLPIDSKFPQEDYLRLAEAAREGDADSVAQSTKELLRSVTQSAKTISDKYLNPPQTTDFAVLYLPTEGLYAEVLRQPGLISQLQQDHRVVISGPTTIAALLSSLRLGFRSLAIEKQASEVWQVLAAVKTEFGKFGGVLDKVKKQLATASNTIDETQTRTRAMARKLREVEQLPGGESDELLELLPEDELESD
;
A
#
# COMPACT_ATOMS: atom_id res chain seq x y z
N MET A 1 18.58 4.56 -89.07
CA MET A 1 19.31 4.61 -87.77
C MET A 1 19.07 5.90 -86.99
N ARG A 2 19.11 7.11 -87.60
CA ARG A 2 18.85 8.38 -86.89
C ARG A 2 17.37 8.61 -86.50
N GLU A 3 16.43 8.41 -87.42
CA GLU A 3 14.98 8.58 -87.13
C GLU A 3 14.46 7.62 -86.04
N ALA A 4 14.96 6.39 -86.00
CA ALA A 4 14.59 5.43 -84.97
C ALA A 4 15.07 5.83 -83.56
N ASN A 5 16.19 6.56 -83.47
CA ASN A 5 16.70 7.09 -82.21
C ASN A 5 15.91 8.32 -81.76
N GLU A 6 15.54 9.23 -82.67
CA GLU A 6 14.71 10.40 -82.35
C GLU A 6 13.33 9.98 -81.84
N LYS A 7 12.70 9.01 -82.50
CA LYS A 7 11.40 8.49 -82.10
C LYS A 7 11.44 7.85 -80.69
N LYS A 8 12.52 7.14 -80.37
CA LYS A 8 12.72 6.48 -79.07
C LYS A 8 13.04 7.48 -77.95
N LEU A 9 13.72 8.58 -78.28
CA LEU A 9 13.96 9.70 -77.37
C LEU A 9 12.67 10.45 -77.05
N GLU A 10 11.80 10.66 -78.03
CA GLU A 10 10.50 11.33 -77.84
C GLU A 10 9.51 10.45 -77.05
N GLU A 11 9.52 9.14 -77.30
CA GLU A 11 8.75 8.15 -76.50
C GLU A 11 9.23 8.10 -75.05
N MET A 12 10.54 8.11 -74.81
CA MET A 12 11.11 8.23 -73.46
C MET A 12 10.72 9.53 -72.79
N ARG A 13 10.77 10.65 -73.51
CA ARG A 13 10.44 11.97 -72.96
C ARG A 13 8.98 12.04 -72.52
N ARG A 14 8.07 11.52 -73.35
CA ARG A 14 6.64 11.43 -73.03
C ARG A 14 6.35 10.48 -71.88
N THR A 15 7.00 9.31 -71.84
CA THR A 15 6.82 8.34 -70.75
C THR A 15 7.36 8.89 -69.43
N VAL A 16 8.45 9.66 -69.47
CA VAL A 16 9.04 10.31 -68.29
C VAL A 16 8.15 11.44 -67.80
N ASP A 17 7.59 12.27 -68.68
CA ASP A 17 6.63 13.32 -68.29
C ASP A 17 5.33 12.72 -67.70
N GLU A 18 4.74 11.71 -68.35
CA GLU A 18 3.55 11.01 -67.84
C GLU A 18 3.81 10.35 -66.47
N LYS A 19 4.98 9.71 -66.28
CA LYS A 19 5.34 9.11 -64.99
C LYS A 19 5.69 10.15 -63.92
N LEU A 20 6.38 11.23 -64.26
CA LEU A 20 6.72 12.29 -63.31
C LEU A 20 5.47 13.02 -62.84
N GLN A 21 4.59 13.41 -63.77
CA GLN A 21 3.37 14.13 -63.45
C GLN A 21 2.41 13.24 -62.64
N GLY A 22 2.21 11.99 -63.05
CA GLY A 22 1.37 11.05 -62.31
C GLY A 22 1.91 10.68 -60.92
N THR A 23 3.23 10.55 -60.75
CA THR A 23 3.82 10.23 -59.44
C THR A 23 3.81 11.43 -58.50
N LEU A 24 3.98 12.64 -59.05
CA LEU A 24 3.97 13.88 -58.27
C LEU A 24 2.55 14.23 -57.80
N GLU A 25 1.56 14.16 -58.67
CA GLU A 25 0.15 14.40 -58.32
C GLU A 25 -0.34 13.40 -57.27
N LYS A 26 0.05 12.12 -57.39
CA LYS A 26 -0.34 11.08 -56.43
C LYS A 26 0.30 11.30 -55.06
N ARG A 27 1.60 11.63 -55.00
CA ARG A 27 2.30 11.94 -53.74
C ARG A 27 1.81 13.24 -53.09
N LEU A 28 1.50 14.25 -53.89
CA LEU A 28 0.91 15.50 -53.40
C LEU A 28 -0.49 15.25 -52.84
N GLY A 29 -1.34 14.50 -53.55
CA GLY A 29 -2.69 14.13 -53.10
C GLY A 29 -2.66 13.33 -51.80
N GLU A 30 -1.77 12.35 -51.67
CA GLU A 30 -1.58 11.58 -50.43
C GLU A 30 -1.07 12.46 -49.27
N SER A 31 -0.14 13.39 -49.54
CA SER A 31 0.37 14.32 -48.53
C SER A 31 -0.70 15.31 -48.08
N PHE A 32 -1.51 15.84 -48.99
CA PHE A 32 -2.62 16.73 -48.65
C PHE A 32 -3.72 16.00 -47.89
N LYS A 33 -4.03 14.74 -48.25
CA LYS A 33 -4.99 13.92 -47.51
C LYS A 33 -4.52 13.68 -46.07
N LEU A 34 -3.25 13.34 -45.88
CA LEU A 34 -2.66 13.14 -44.54
C LEU A 34 -2.68 14.44 -43.71
N VAL A 35 -2.39 15.59 -44.33
CA VAL A 35 -2.46 16.89 -43.66
C VAL A 35 -3.90 17.24 -43.29
N SER A 36 -4.86 16.97 -44.17
CA SER A 36 -6.29 17.21 -43.92
C SER A 36 -6.82 16.30 -42.80
N GLU A 37 -6.46 15.01 -42.80
CA GLU A 37 -6.82 14.08 -41.72
C GLU A 37 -6.20 14.51 -40.37
N ARG A 38 -4.98 15.03 -40.37
CA ARG A 38 -4.35 15.61 -39.15
C ARG A 38 -5.04 16.90 -38.72
N LEU A 39 -5.45 17.76 -39.64
CA LEU A 39 -6.20 18.98 -39.33
C LEU A 39 -7.59 18.67 -38.78
N ASP A 40 -8.28 17.65 -39.31
CA ASP A 40 -9.56 17.17 -38.77
C ASP A 40 -9.40 16.55 -37.39
N ALA A 41 -8.34 15.76 -37.16
CA ALA A 41 -8.03 15.22 -35.83
C ALA A 41 -7.71 16.34 -34.82
N VAL A 42 -7.00 17.40 -35.23
CA VAL A 42 -6.76 18.58 -34.41
C VAL A 42 -8.04 19.38 -34.18
N HIS A 43 -8.90 19.56 -35.20
CA HIS A 43 -10.21 20.19 -35.03
C HIS A 43 -11.12 19.41 -34.09
N LYS A 44 -11.09 18.07 -34.15
CA LYS A 44 -11.84 17.20 -33.25
C LYS A 44 -11.30 17.27 -31.82
N GLY A 45 -9.97 17.30 -31.65
CA GLY A 45 -9.33 17.55 -30.35
C GLY A 45 -9.58 18.95 -29.79
N LEU A 46 -9.73 19.96 -30.65
CA LEU A 46 -10.16 21.32 -30.26
C LEU A 46 -11.67 21.37 -29.95
N GLY A 47 -12.49 20.57 -30.63
CA GLY A 47 -13.91 20.38 -30.30
C GLY A 47 -14.13 19.74 -28.92
N GLU A 48 -13.21 18.89 -28.47
CA GLU A 48 -13.20 18.35 -27.11
C GLU A 48 -12.89 19.42 -26.03
N MET A 49 -12.27 20.56 -26.39
CA MET A 49 -12.16 21.72 -25.49
C MET A 49 -13.47 22.50 -25.34
N GLN A 50 -14.42 22.38 -26.28
CA GLN A 50 -15.77 22.95 -26.10
C GLN A 50 -16.55 22.18 -25.01
N THR A 51 -16.23 20.91 -24.78
CA THR A 51 -16.77 20.09 -23.69
C THR A 51 -16.25 20.50 -22.30
N LEU A 52 -15.13 21.25 -22.22
CA LEU A 52 -14.67 21.86 -20.96
C LEU A 52 -15.55 23.05 -20.53
N ALA A 53 -16.26 23.69 -21.46
CA ALA A 53 -17.26 24.71 -21.11
C ALA A 53 -18.51 24.09 -20.46
N THR A 54 -18.82 22.82 -20.73
CA THR A 54 -19.88 22.05 -20.06
C THR A 54 -19.49 21.67 -18.63
N GLY A 55 -18.21 21.37 -18.37
CA GLY A 55 -17.71 21.07 -17.02
C GLY A 55 -17.83 22.24 -16.02
N VAL A 56 -17.83 23.49 -16.50
CA VAL A 56 -18.12 24.67 -15.65
C VAL A 56 -19.62 24.77 -15.32
N GLY A 57 -20.50 24.33 -16.23
CA GLY A 57 -21.94 24.22 -15.99
C GLY A 57 -22.28 23.12 -14.97
N ASP A 58 -21.59 21.99 -15.03
CA ASP A 58 -21.72 20.91 -14.04
C ASP A 58 -21.18 21.32 -12.68
N LEU A 59 -20.08 22.08 -12.59
CA LEU A 59 -19.64 22.70 -11.34
C LEU A 59 -20.70 23.65 -10.75
N LYS A 60 -21.35 24.46 -11.60
CA LYS A 60 -22.43 25.35 -11.18
C LYS A 60 -23.66 24.58 -10.68
N ASN A 61 -23.99 23.44 -11.30
CA ASN A 61 -25.08 22.56 -10.89
C ASN A 61 -24.76 21.74 -9.62
N VAL A 62 -23.50 21.37 -9.43
CA VAL A 62 -22.98 20.76 -8.19
C VAL A 62 -23.07 21.74 -7.02
N LEU A 63 -22.86 23.03 -7.27
CA LEU A 63 -22.94 24.08 -6.24
C LEU A 63 -24.39 24.47 -5.86
N THR A 64 -25.40 24.16 -6.67
CA THR A 64 -26.81 24.52 -6.37
C THR A 64 -27.60 23.42 -5.65
N ASN A 65 -27.23 22.14 -5.78
CA ASN A 65 -27.97 21.02 -5.18
C ASN A 65 -27.33 20.51 -3.86
N VAL A 66 -28.07 20.61 -2.74
CA VAL A 66 -27.65 20.16 -1.39
C VAL A 66 -27.05 18.75 -1.38
N LYS A 67 -27.66 17.79 -2.11
CA LYS A 67 -27.21 16.39 -2.12
C LYS A 67 -25.88 16.22 -2.84
N VAL A 68 -25.74 16.89 -3.99
CA VAL A 68 -24.52 16.82 -4.80
C VAL A 68 -23.34 17.48 -4.06
N ARG A 69 -23.61 18.53 -3.27
CA ARG A 69 -22.63 19.16 -2.39
C ARG A 69 -22.14 18.26 -1.26
N GLY A 70 -23.04 17.53 -0.61
CA GLY A 70 -22.68 16.55 0.42
C GLY A 70 -21.73 15.50 -0.17
N THR A 71 -22.09 14.93 -1.31
CA THR A 71 -21.24 13.97 -2.03
C THR A 71 -19.90 14.57 -2.45
N TRP A 72 -19.83 15.85 -2.81
CA TRP A 72 -18.56 16.50 -3.14
C TRP A 72 -17.65 16.67 -1.91
N ALA A 73 -18.22 17.02 -0.76
CA ALA A 73 -17.46 17.11 0.50
C ALA A 73 -16.91 15.74 0.92
N GLU A 74 -17.73 14.69 0.82
CA GLU A 74 -17.35 13.31 1.05
C GLU A 74 -16.22 12.87 0.10
N TYR A 75 -16.37 13.14 -1.20
CA TYR A 75 -15.36 12.79 -2.22
C TYR A 75 -14.01 13.48 -1.95
N GLN A 76 -14.03 14.75 -1.54
CA GLN A 76 -12.80 15.48 -1.22
C GLN A 76 -12.12 14.88 0.02
N LEU A 77 -12.89 14.56 1.06
CA LEU A 77 -12.37 13.91 2.27
C LEU A 77 -11.78 12.54 1.93
N GLU A 78 -12.48 11.75 1.13
CA GLU A 78 -12.02 10.45 0.62
C GLU A 78 -10.69 10.57 -0.12
N ALA A 79 -10.57 11.53 -1.04
CA ALA A 79 -9.34 11.76 -1.79
C ALA A 79 -8.16 12.09 -0.87
N ILE A 80 -8.38 12.86 0.21
CA ILE A 80 -7.32 13.15 1.20
C ILE A 80 -6.97 11.88 1.99
N LEU A 81 -7.96 11.09 2.40
CA LEU A 81 -7.73 9.82 3.11
C LEU A 81 -6.92 8.84 2.26
N GLU A 82 -7.29 8.63 1.00
CA GLU A 82 -6.61 7.71 0.08
C GLU A 82 -5.19 8.13 -0.29
N GLN A 83 -4.88 9.43 -0.25
CA GLN A 83 -3.53 9.93 -0.49
C GLN A 83 -2.57 9.65 0.67
N VAL A 84 -3.10 9.57 1.89
CA VAL A 84 -2.28 9.51 3.12
C VAL A 84 -2.30 8.13 3.77
N LEU A 85 -3.45 7.46 3.78
CA LEU A 85 -3.69 6.19 4.45
C LEU A 85 -3.82 5.04 3.46
N THR A 86 -3.52 3.82 3.91
CA THR A 86 -3.83 2.60 3.14
C THR A 86 -5.30 2.21 3.32
N PRO A 87 -5.90 1.44 2.38
CA PRO A 87 -7.28 1.00 2.49
C PRO A 87 -7.63 0.21 3.76
N GLU A 88 -6.63 -0.37 4.44
CA GLU A 88 -6.81 -1.11 5.69
C GLU A 88 -6.88 -0.21 6.93
N GLN A 89 -6.51 1.06 6.79
CA GLN A 89 -6.40 2.03 7.88
C GLN A 89 -7.65 2.90 8.05
N PHE A 90 -8.63 2.81 7.15
CA PHE A 90 -9.90 3.49 7.28
C PHE A 90 -11.01 2.73 6.55
N ASP A 91 -12.25 2.93 6.97
CA ASP A 91 -13.42 2.37 6.31
C ASP A 91 -14.46 3.46 6.01
N ARG A 92 -15.36 3.15 5.09
CA ARG A 92 -16.47 3.99 4.64
C ARG A 92 -17.79 3.52 5.25
N ASN A 93 -18.71 4.42 5.53
CA ASN A 93 -20.06 4.11 6.00
C ASN A 93 -20.06 3.17 7.23
N VAL A 94 -19.25 3.49 8.23
CA VAL A 94 -19.00 2.63 9.40
C VAL A 94 -20.10 2.79 10.44
N ALA A 95 -20.65 1.68 10.91
CA ALA A 95 -21.51 1.68 12.09
C ALA A 95 -20.63 1.57 13.34
N THR A 96 -20.38 2.70 14.00
CA THR A 96 -19.49 2.77 15.17
C THR A 96 -20.14 2.30 16.48
N LYS A 97 -21.47 2.11 16.45
CA LYS A 97 -22.28 1.58 17.55
C LYS A 97 -22.87 0.25 17.13
N GLU A 98 -22.62 -0.78 17.92
CA GLU A 98 -23.19 -2.10 17.70
C GLU A 98 -24.72 -2.03 17.69
N GLY A 99 -25.35 -2.59 16.64
CA GLY A 99 -26.80 -2.55 16.45
C GLY A 99 -27.39 -1.22 15.97
N SER A 100 -26.59 -0.18 15.74
CA SER A 100 -27.06 1.10 15.20
C SER A 100 -27.22 1.06 13.68
N ALA A 101 -28.27 1.71 13.17
CA ALA A 101 -28.43 1.98 11.75
C ALA A 101 -27.65 3.22 11.27
N GLU A 102 -27.17 4.05 12.21
CA GLU A 102 -26.43 5.27 11.91
C GLU A 102 -25.00 4.91 11.49
N ARG A 103 -24.58 5.45 10.34
CA ARG A 103 -23.27 5.18 9.74
C ARG A 103 -22.52 6.50 9.55
N VAL A 104 -21.32 6.56 10.07
CA VAL A 104 -20.41 7.69 9.81
C VAL A 104 -19.82 7.53 8.42
N GLU A 105 -19.66 8.66 7.70
CA GLU A 105 -19.13 8.69 6.34
C GLU A 105 -17.77 7.97 6.24
N PHE A 106 -16.85 8.31 7.15
CA PHE A 106 -15.55 7.65 7.25
C PHE A 106 -15.16 7.39 8.71
N ALA A 107 -14.40 6.33 8.96
CA ALA A 107 -13.75 6.12 10.25
C ALA A 107 -12.33 5.59 10.07
N ILE A 108 -11.37 6.17 10.78
CA ILE A 108 -9.99 5.68 10.78
C ILE A 108 -9.88 4.54 11.79
N ARG A 109 -9.25 3.44 11.36
CA ARG A 109 -8.97 2.27 12.20
C ARG A 109 -7.71 2.53 13.01
N LEU A 110 -7.86 2.82 14.30
CA LEU A 110 -6.74 2.92 15.23
C LEU A 110 -6.49 1.57 15.93
N PRO A 111 -5.24 1.24 16.29
CA PRO A 111 -4.94 0.04 17.06
C PRO A 111 -5.71 0.04 18.39
N GLY A 112 -6.28 -1.11 18.74
CA GLY A 112 -6.95 -1.36 20.02
C GLY A 112 -6.02 -1.31 21.22
N ARG A 113 -6.60 -1.41 22.42
CA ARG A 113 -5.84 -1.50 23.68
C ARG A 113 -5.47 -2.95 24.02
N GLY A 114 -6.11 -3.93 23.39
CA GLY A 114 -5.80 -5.34 23.57
C GLY A 114 -4.63 -5.85 22.73
N ASP A 115 -4.14 -7.03 23.07
CA ASP A 115 -3.19 -7.81 22.25
C ASP A 115 -3.86 -8.48 21.03
N ASP A 116 -5.19 -8.37 20.92
CA ASP A 116 -5.95 -8.90 19.79
C ASP A 116 -5.70 -8.04 18.53
N PRO A 117 -5.15 -8.62 17.45
CA PRO A 117 -4.96 -7.91 16.19
C PRO A 117 -6.24 -7.33 15.57
N ASP A 118 -7.40 -7.90 15.93
CA ASP A 118 -8.70 -7.48 15.41
C ASP A 118 -9.39 -6.42 16.29
N ASP A 119 -8.89 -6.19 17.51
CA ASP A 119 -9.35 -5.08 18.36
C ASP A 119 -8.90 -3.75 17.76
N CYS A 120 -9.87 -2.90 17.41
CA CYS A 120 -9.60 -1.59 16.85
C CYS A 120 -10.54 -0.54 17.43
N VAL A 121 -10.02 0.68 17.50
CA VAL A 121 -10.75 1.85 17.97
C VAL A 121 -11.02 2.73 16.76
N TRP A 122 -12.29 3.02 16.50
CA TRP A 122 -12.67 3.87 15.38
C TRP A 122 -12.54 5.35 15.73
N LEU A 123 -11.86 6.14 14.88
CA LEU A 123 -11.93 7.60 14.91
C LEU A 123 -12.95 8.07 13.87
N PRO A 124 -14.16 8.48 14.26
CA PRO A 124 -15.21 8.86 13.33
C PRO A 124 -14.91 10.22 12.69
N ILE A 125 -15.14 10.32 11.39
CA ILE A 125 -14.97 11.55 10.60
C ILE A 125 -16.21 11.74 9.73
N ASP A 126 -16.89 12.86 9.94
CA ASP A 126 -18.12 13.21 9.23
C ASP A 126 -17.95 14.57 8.57
N SER A 127 -18.25 14.66 7.29
CA SER A 127 -18.19 15.90 6.52
C SER A 127 -19.50 16.66 6.60
N LYS A 128 -19.43 17.97 6.82
CA LYS A 128 -20.61 18.83 6.71
C LYS A 128 -20.27 20.10 5.96
N PHE A 129 -21.19 20.49 5.10
CA PHE A 129 -21.02 21.67 4.26
C PHE A 129 -22.25 22.59 4.33
N PRO A 130 -22.38 23.42 5.39
CA PRO A 130 -23.38 24.48 5.49
C PRO A 130 -23.07 25.63 4.51
N GLN A 131 -22.98 25.31 3.21
CA GLN A 131 -22.54 26.24 2.18
C GLN A 131 -23.48 27.43 2.03
N GLU A 132 -24.78 27.24 2.20
CA GLU A 132 -25.76 28.32 2.08
C GLU A 132 -25.57 29.38 3.18
N ASP A 133 -25.33 28.95 4.42
CA ASP A 133 -25.02 29.85 5.53
C ASP A 133 -23.71 30.60 5.27
N TYR A 134 -22.70 29.88 4.78
CA TYR A 134 -21.40 30.45 4.43
C TYR A 134 -21.46 31.45 3.26
N LEU A 135 -22.22 31.15 2.20
CA LEU A 135 -22.38 32.04 1.05
C LEU A 135 -23.18 33.29 1.42
N ARG A 136 -24.24 33.16 2.23
CA ARG A 136 -24.99 34.32 2.75
C ARG A 136 -24.09 35.24 3.58
N LEU A 137 -23.26 34.66 4.44
CA LEU A 137 -22.26 35.41 5.19
C LEU A 137 -21.26 36.12 4.26
N ALA A 138 -20.72 35.40 3.27
CA ALA A 138 -19.76 35.96 2.32
C ALA A 138 -20.35 37.09 1.46
N GLU A 139 -21.63 37.00 1.10
CA GLU A 139 -22.33 38.06 0.37
C GLU A 139 -22.56 39.29 1.25
N ALA A 140 -23.12 39.10 2.46
CA ALA A 140 -23.34 40.19 3.41
C ALA A 140 -22.04 40.93 3.73
N ALA A 141 -20.93 40.21 3.87
CA ALA A 141 -19.61 40.78 4.09
C ALA A 141 -19.11 41.59 2.88
N ARG A 142 -19.46 41.18 1.66
CA ARG A 142 -19.11 41.89 0.42
C ARG A 142 -19.92 43.17 0.24
N GLU A 143 -21.21 43.13 0.60
CA GLU A 143 -22.11 44.28 0.56
C GLU A 143 -21.84 45.28 1.69
N GLY A 144 -21.09 44.87 2.72
CA GLY A 144 -20.74 45.72 3.86
C GLY A 144 -21.89 45.92 4.85
N ASP A 145 -22.90 45.04 4.83
CA ASP A 145 -24.03 45.07 5.75
C ASP A 145 -23.67 44.36 7.06
N ALA A 146 -23.34 45.16 8.08
CA ALA A 146 -22.92 44.66 9.38
C ALA A 146 -24.00 43.83 10.10
N ASP A 147 -25.28 44.18 9.94
CA ASP A 147 -26.38 43.47 10.60
C ASP A 147 -26.61 42.11 9.95
N SER A 148 -26.60 42.07 8.60
CA SER A 148 -26.71 40.82 7.84
C SER A 148 -25.51 39.89 8.07
N VAL A 149 -24.30 40.44 8.25
CA VAL A 149 -23.10 39.67 8.63
C VAL A 149 -23.27 39.03 10.00
N ALA A 150 -23.73 39.79 11.00
CA ALA A 150 -23.92 39.28 12.35
C ALA A 150 -24.98 38.17 12.40
N GLN A 151 -26.10 38.36 11.69
CA GLN A 151 -27.15 37.35 11.60
C GLN A 151 -26.66 36.08 10.88
N SER A 152 -26.07 36.22 9.70
CA SER A 152 -25.60 35.08 8.90
C SER A 152 -24.51 34.29 9.63
N THR A 153 -23.63 35.00 10.35
CA THR A 153 -22.65 34.38 11.25
C THR A 153 -23.36 33.48 12.28
N LYS A 154 -24.32 34.03 13.03
CA LYS A 154 -25.04 33.27 14.07
C LYS A 154 -25.73 32.02 13.52
N GLU A 155 -26.32 32.12 12.33
CA GLU A 155 -26.95 30.99 11.65
C GLU A 155 -25.94 29.89 11.29
N LEU A 156 -24.79 30.28 10.71
CA LEU A 156 -23.68 29.36 10.42
C LEU A 156 -23.20 28.64 11.67
N LEU A 157 -22.96 29.36 12.77
CA LEU A 157 -22.44 28.76 14.00
C LEU A 157 -23.45 27.79 14.63
N ARG A 158 -24.73 28.13 14.58
CA ARG A 158 -25.80 27.23 15.03
C ARG A 158 -25.81 25.95 14.21
N SER A 159 -25.66 26.06 12.88
CA SER A 159 -25.59 24.92 11.96
C SER A 159 -24.41 23.99 12.30
N VAL A 160 -23.20 24.55 12.45
CA VAL A 160 -21.98 23.83 12.82
C VAL A 160 -22.10 23.17 14.21
N THR A 161 -22.66 23.88 15.19
CA THR A 161 -22.87 23.35 16.54
C THR A 161 -23.85 22.18 16.53
N GLN A 162 -24.95 22.29 15.78
CA GLN A 162 -25.92 21.22 15.63
C GLN A 162 -25.30 20.00 14.92
N SER A 163 -24.45 20.21 13.91
CA SER A 163 -23.68 19.14 13.28
C SER A 163 -22.77 18.43 14.29
N ALA A 164 -21.99 19.18 15.07
CA ALA A 164 -21.11 18.60 16.09
C ALA A 164 -21.89 17.78 17.13
N LYS A 165 -23.01 18.31 17.62
CA LYS A 165 -23.90 17.57 18.52
C LYS A 165 -24.40 16.27 17.88
N THR A 166 -24.85 16.34 16.63
CA THR A 166 -25.36 15.16 15.91
C THR A 166 -24.29 14.09 15.72
N ILE A 167 -23.07 14.49 15.37
CA ILE A 167 -21.91 13.59 15.25
C ILE A 167 -21.61 12.90 16.59
N SER A 168 -21.61 13.67 17.67
CA SER A 168 -21.40 13.15 19.03
C SER A 168 -22.45 12.10 19.39
N ASP A 169 -23.73 12.47 19.26
CA ASP A 169 -24.86 11.63 19.64
C ASP A 169 -24.94 10.35 18.80
N LYS A 170 -24.64 10.42 17.51
CA LYS A 170 -24.74 9.27 16.59
C LYS A 170 -23.53 8.37 16.64
N TYR A 171 -22.31 8.93 16.66
CA TYR A 171 -21.12 8.15 16.31
C TYR A 171 -20.16 7.90 17.47
N LEU A 172 -20.16 8.68 18.55
CA LEU A 172 -19.27 8.42 19.69
C LEU A 172 -19.81 7.28 20.57
N ASN A 173 -18.97 6.26 20.76
CA ASN A 173 -19.23 5.09 21.60
C ASN A 173 -17.94 4.50 22.21
N PRO A 174 -17.19 5.23 23.06
CA PRO A 174 -16.07 4.63 23.78
C PRO A 174 -16.52 3.41 24.59
N PRO A 175 -15.78 2.28 24.59
CA PRO A 175 -14.40 2.14 24.09
C PRO A 175 -14.25 1.75 22.61
N GLN A 176 -15.34 1.50 21.88
CA GLN A 176 -15.30 1.10 20.46
C GLN A 176 -14.84 2.24 19.53
N THR A 177 -15.01 3.48 19.99
CA THR A 177 -14.52 4.67 19.30
C THR A 177 -13.52 5.45 20.15
N THR A 178 -12.81 6.36 19.51
CA THR A 178 -12.06 7.41 20.19
C THR A 178 -12.95 8.24 21.09
N ASP A 179 -12.30 8.96 22.01
CA ASP A 179 -12.98 9.88 22.91
C ASP A 179 -13.47 11.17 22.23
N PHE A 180 -13.24 11.33 20.94
CA PHE A 180 -13.68 12.47 20.16
C PHE A 180 -13.88 12.07 18.70
N ALA A 181 -14.66 12.86 17.97
CA ALA A 181 -14.86 12.70 16.53
C ALA A 181 -14.37 13.95 15.78
N VAL A 182 -14.20 13.82 14.47
CA VAL A 182 -13.81 14.95 13.61
C VAL A 182 -15.00 15.40 12.77
N LEU A 183 -15.30 16.70 12.85
CA LEU A 183 -16.18 17.39 11.92
C LEU A 183 -15.34 18.02 10.82
N TYR A 184 -15.45 17.49 9.60
CA TYR A 184 -14.72 17.98 8.44
C TYR A 184 -15.51 19.07 7.69
N LEU A 185 -14.86 20.21 7.44
CA LEU A 185 -15.39 21.32 6.67
C LEU A 185 -14.60 21.41 5.34
N PRO A 186 -15.24 21.25 4.16
CA PRO A 186 -14.53 20.98 2.90
C PRO A 186 -13.84 22.20 2.26
N THR A 187 -13.95 23.39 2.86
CA THR A 187 -13.27 24.58 2.34
C THR A 187 -12.53 25.31 3.46
N GLU A 188 -11.33 25.78 3.15
CA GLU A 188 -10.53 26.56 4.10
C GLU A 188 -11.24 27.86 4.52
N GLY A 189 -12.00 28.48 3.61
CA GLY A 189 -12.78 29.67 3.93
C GLY A 189 -13.84 29.41 4.99
N LEU A 190 -14.66 28.37 4.82
CA LEU A 190 -15.64 27.96 5.82
C LEU A 190 -14.98 27.59 7.15
N TYR A 191 -13.89 26.83 7.11
CA TYR A 191 -13.15 26.48 8.32
C TYR A 191 -12.62 27.73 9.05
N ALA A 192 -12.07 28.70 8.31
CA ALA A 192 -11.61 29.96 8.86
C ALA A 192 -12.74 30.75 9.52
N GLU A 193 -13.94 30.81 8.92
CA GLU A 193 -15.10 31.49 9.53
C GLU A 193 -15.46 30.94 10.90
N VAL A 194 -15.42 29.62 11.04
CA VAL A 194 -15.71 28.94 12.30
C VAL A 194 -14.60 29.20 13.32
N LEU A 195 -13.33 29.16 12.89
CA LEU A 195 -12.18 29.47 13.76
C LEU A 195 -12.16 30.91 14.27
N ARG A 196 -12.69 31.87 13.49
CA ARG A 196 -12.73 33.28 13.89
C ARG A 196 -13.62 33.54 15.10
N GLN A 197 -14.49 32.60 15.47
CA GLN A 197 -15.45 32.77 16.55
C GLN A 197 -14.84 32.41 17.90
N PRO A 198 -14.69 33.38 18.83
CA PRO A 198 -14.09 33.12 20.12
C PRO A 198 -14.87 32.07 20.91
N GLY A 199 -14.16 31.09 21.48
CA GLY A 199 -14.72 30.08 22.38
C GLY A 199 -15.49 28.93 21.69
N LEU A 200 -15.91 29.08 20.43
CA LEU A 200 -16.70 28.05 19.74
C LEU A 200 -15.96 26.70 19.65
N ILE A 201 -14.68 26.72 19.25
CA ILE A 201 -13.88 25.49 19.12
C ILE A 201 -13.77 24.76 20.45
N SER A 202 -13.45 25.49 21.52
CA SER A 202 -13.36 24.92 22.87
C SER A 202 -14.70 24.37 23.34
N GLN A 203 -15.80 25.07 23.04
CA GLN A 203 -17.15 24.62 23.36
C GLN A 203 -17.49 23.31 22.66
N LEU A 204 -17.28 23.20 21.34
CA LEU A 204 -17.58 21.96 20.61
C LEU A 204 -16.72 20.79 21.10
N GLN A 205 -15.47 21.05 21.47
CA GLN A 205 -14.59 20.03 22.02
C GLN A 205 -15.01 19.58 23.43
N GLN A 206 -15.43 20.50 24.30
CA GLN A 206 -15.83 20.19 25.68
C GLN A 206 -17.22 19.57 25.75
N ASP A 207 -18.21 20.19 25.10
CA ASP A 207 -19.62 19.83 25.22
C ASP A 207 -20.00 18.64 24.33
N HIS A 208 -19.35 18.53 23.16
CA HIS A 208 -19.70 17.53 22.14
C HIS A 208 -18.56 16.58 21.82
N ARG A 209 -17.34 16.81 22.33
CA ARG A 209 -16.17 15.98 22.04
C ARG A 209 -15.93 15.90 20.53
N VAL A 210 -16.12 17.02 19.83
CA VAL A 210 -15.91 17.13 18.38
C VAL A 210 -14.81 18.14 18.10
N VAL A 211 -13.83 17.72 17.31
CA VAL A 211 -12.76 18.57 16.78
C VAL A 211 -13.12 18.96 15.35
N ILE A 212 -13.00 20.25 15.04
CA ILE A 212 -13.26 20.76 13.69
C ILE A 212 -11.97 20.72 12.88
N SER A 213 -12.06 20.33 11.61
CA SER A 213 -10.91 20.33 10.71
C SER A 213 -11.28 20.82 9.32
N GLY A 214 -10.43 21.70 8.77
CA GLY A 214 -10.39 22.01 7.34
C GLY A 214 -9.51 21.04 6.53
N PRO A 215 -9.43 21.19 5.20
CA PRO A 215 -8.64 20.34 4.29
C PRO A 215 -7.17 20.19 4.69
N THR A 216 -6.49 21.30 4.99
CA THR A 216 -5.07 21.30 5.35
C THR A 216 -4.85 20.69 6.73
N THR A 217 -5.76 20.97 7.67
CA THR A 217 -5.67 20.48 9.05
C THR A 217 -5.88 18.96 9.10
N ILE A 218 -6.82 18.43 8.30
CA ILE A 218 -7.08 16.98 8.28
C ILE A 218 -5.92 16.26 7.62
N ALA A 219 -5.38 16.79 6.52
CA ALA A 219 -4.19 16.23 5.87
C ALA A 219 -2.99 16.16 6.83
N ALA A 220 -2.77 17.19 7.65
CA ALA A 220 -1.72 17.21 8.66
C ALA A 220 -1.96 16.19 9.78
N LEU A 221 -3.20 16.09 10.28
CA LEU A 221 -3.60 15.10 11.27
C LEU A 221 -3.35 13.67 10.77
N LEU A 222 -3.81 13.37 9.54
CA LEU A 222 -3.62 12.08 8.89
C LEU A 222 -2.15 11.75 8.67
N SER A 223 -1.33 12.75 8.28
CA SER A 223 0.11 12.56 8.09
C SER A 223 0.81 12.19 9.40
N SER A 224 0.36 12.77 10.51
CA SER A 224 0.85 12.44 11.84
C SER A 224 0.41 11.03 12.28
N LEU A 225 -0.84 10.65 12.00
CA LEU A 225 -1.34 9.28 12.24
C LEU A 225 -0.57 8.24 11.42
N ARG A 226 -0.28 8.54 10.13
CA ARG A 226 0.52 7.67 9.25
C ARG A 226 1.90 7.39 9.84
N LEU A 227 2.55 8.40 10.41
CA LEU A 227 3.85 8.22 11.08
C LEU A 227 3.71 7.30 12.30
N GLY A 228 2.65 7.47 13.10
CA GLY A 228 2.31 6.59 14.22
C GLY A 228 2.11 5.13 13.78
N PHE A 229 1.33 4.90 12.72
CA PHE A 229 1.12 3.57 12.16
C PHE A 229 2.41 2.93 11.64
N ARG A 230 3.29 3.71 11.00
CA ARG A 230 4.59 3.22 10.54
C ARG A 230 5.48 2.78 11.70
N SER A 231 5.52 3.57 12.78
CA SER A 231 6.28 3.20 13.97
C SER A 231 5.76 1.90 14.60
N LEU A 232 4.43 1.75 14.70
CA LEU A 232 3.82 0.52 15.24
C LEU A 232 4.10 -0.70 14.37
N ALA A 233 4.06 -0.55 13.03
CA ALA A 233 4.38 -1.65 12.12
C ALA A 233 5.83 -2.13 12.28
N ILE A 234 6.77 -1.20 12.47
CA ILE A 234 8.18 -1.51 12.72
C ILE A 234 8.34 -2.27 14.05
N GLU A 235 7.62 -1.86 15.10
CA GLU A 235 7.64 -2.54 16.40
C GLU A 235 7.13 -3.99 16.30
N LYS A 236 6.01 -4.21 15.60
CA LYS A 236 5.49 -5.58 15.36
C LYS A 236 6.49 -6.45 14.62
N GLN A 237 7.10 -5.94 13.55
CA GLN A 237 8.09 -6.69 12.78
C GLN A 237 9.35 -7.01 13.59
N ALA A 238 9.79 -6.09 14.46
CA ALA A 238 10.90 -6.35 15.37
C ALA A 238 10.56 -7.45 16.39
N SER A 239 9.32 -7.49 16.88
CA SER A 239 8.83 -8.54 17.78
C SER A 239 8.84 -9.92 17.11
N GLU A 240 8.36 -10.02 15.86
CA GLU A 240 8.40 -11.25 15.07
C GLU A 240 9.84 -11.76 14.88
N VAL A 241 10.78 -10.88 14.55
CA VAL A 241 12.21 -11.24 14.43
C VAL A 241 12.75 -11.79 15.76
N TRP A 242 12.40 -11.18 16.89
CA TRP A 242 12.79 -11.68 18.21
C TRP A 242 12.23 -13.06 18.51
N GLN A 243 10.97 -13.33 18.16
CA GLN A 243 10.36 -14.66 18.31
C GLN A 243 11.10 -15.72 17.47
N VAL A 244 11.42 -15.40 16.22
CA VAL A 244 12.21 -16.30 15.35
C VAL A 244 13.60 -16.55 15.94
N LEU A 245 14.29 -15.51 16.42
CA LEU A 245 15.60 -15.66 17.06
C LEU A 245 15.52 -16.51 18.34
N ALA A 246 14.46 -16.36 19.14
CA ALA A 246 14.23 -17.16 20.33
C ALA A 246 14.00 -18.65 19.99
N ALA A 247 13.22 -18.93 18.93
CA ALA A 247 13.03 -20.28 18.41
C ALA A 247 14.35 -20.89 17.93
N VAL A 248 15.15 -20.13 17.16
CA VAL A 248 16.48 -20.56 16.69
C VAL A 248 17.42 -20.84 17.86
N LYS A 249 17.48 -19.96 18.86
CA LYS A 249 18.29 -20.17 20.08
C LYS A 249 17.92 -21.47 20.79
N THR A 250 16.62 -21.75 20.87
CA THR A 250 16.11 -22.99 21.48
C THR A 250 16.59 -24.22 20.72
N GLU A 251 16.53 -24.20 19.39
CA GLU A 251 17.04 -25.32 18.58
C GLU A 251 18.56 -25.49 18.62
N PHE A 252 19.32 -24.39 18.66
CA PHE A 252 20.77 -24.45 18.90
C PHE A 252 21.11 -25.10 20.25
N GLY A 253 20.31 -24.86 21.28
CA GLY A 253 20.44 -25.55 22.57
C GLY A 253 20.26 -27.07 22.44
N LYS A 254 19.27 -27.53 21.66
CA LYS A 254 19.06 -28.96 21.40
C LYS A 254 20.19 -29.58 20.57
N PHE A 255 20.75 -28.84 19.62
CA PHE A 255 21.89 -29.27 18.81
C PHE A 255 23.13 -29.56 19.67
N GLY A 256 23.37 -28.76 20.72
CA GLY A 256 24.41 -29.05 21.72
C GLY A 256 24.25 -30.43 22.36
N GLY A 257 23.02 -30.82 22.69
CA GLY A 257 22.73 -32.15 23.23
C GLY A 257 22.97 -33.30 22.23
N VAL A 258 22.78 -33.06 20.94
CA VAL A 258 23.12 -34.02 19.87
C VAL A 258 24.64 -34.17 19.75
N LEU A 259 25.38 -33.05 19.73
CA LEU A 259 26.85 -33.07 19.71
C LEU A 259 27.44 -33.79 20.92
N ASP A 260 26.88 -33.60 22.12
CA ASP A 260 27.31 -34.31 23.31
C ASP A 260 27.09 -35.83 23.21
N LYS A 261 25.99 -36.27 22.59
CA LYS A 261 25.75 -37.69 22.31
C LYS A 261 26.79 -38.25 21.34
N VAL A 262 27.07 -37.53 20.25
CA VAL A 262 28.09 -37.93 19.26
C VAL A 262 29.47 -38.02 19.91
N LYS A 263 29.85 -37.03 20.73
CA LYS A 263 31.12 -37.05 21.48
C LYS A 263 31.23 -38.28 22.38
N LYS A 264 30.16 -38.64 23.10
CA LYS A 264 30.13 -39.85 23.93
C LYS A 264 30.30 -41.12 23.09
N GLN A 265 29.61 -41.24 21.96
CA GLN A 265 29.73 -42.39 21.07
C GLN A 265 31.15 -42.54 20.50
N LEU A 266 31.78 -41.45 20.08
CA LEU A 266 33.16 -41.44 19.61
C LEU A 266 34.15 -41.85 20.72
N ALA A 267 33.94 -41.36 21.94
CA ALA A 267 34.77 -41.77 23.09
C ALA A 267 34.63 -43.27 23.39
N THR A 268 33.41 -43.81 23.34
CA THR A 268 33.18 -45.25 23.50
C THR A 268 33.88 -46.05 22.40
N ALA A 269 33.75 -45.63 21.14
CA ALA A 269 34.41 -46.29 20.01
C ALA A 269 35.94 -46.26 20.17
N SER A 270 36.51 -45.13 20.60
CA SER A 270 37.95 -45.00 20.88
C SER A 270 38.41 -45.99 21.96
N ASN A 271 37.70 -46.06 23.09
CA ASN A 271 38.04 -46.98 24.18
C ASN A 271 38.01 -48.45 23.73
N THR A 272 37.02 -48.84 22.92
CA THR A 272 36.93 -50.20 22.36
C THR A 272 38.14 -50.54 21.49
N ILE A 273 38.63 -49.58 20.69
CA ILE A 273 39.83 -49.75 19.86
C ILE A 273 41.06 -49.97 20.75
N ASP A 274 41.23 -49.17 21.81
CA ASP A 274 42.36 -49.27 22.74
C ASP A 274 42.39 -50.61 23.49
N GLU A 275 41.22 -51.08 23.95
CA GLU A 275 41.07 -52.40 24.58
C GLU A 275 41.41 -53.53 23.62
N THR A 276 40.91 -53.44 22.38
CA THR A 276 41.18 -54.43 21.33
C THR A 276 42.67 -54.46 21.02
N GLN A 277 43.33 -53.31 20.88
CA GLN A 277 44.77 -53.24 20.62
C GLN A 277 45.57 -53.86 21.77
N THR A 278 45.16 -53.63 23.02
CA THR A 278 45.81 -54.22 24.20
C THR A 278 45.67 -55.74 24.21
N ARG A 279 44.47 -56.25 23.90
CA ARG A 279 44.20 -57.68 23.79
C ARG A 279 44.98 -58.32 22.65
N THR A 280 45.01 -57.69 21.48
CA THR A 280 45.82 -58.14 20.33
C THR A 280 47.29 -58.18 20.66
N ARG A 281 47.84 -57.17 21.36
CA ARG A 281 49.24 -57.19 21.82
C ARG A 281 49.52 -58.32 22.81
N ALA A 282 48.58 -58.60 23.72
CA ALA A 282 48.70 -59.72 24.66
C ALA A 282 48.64 -61.09 23.94
N MET A 283 47.72 -61.24 22.97
CA MET A 283 47.61 -62.42 22.12
C MET A 283 48.87 -62.61 21.27
N ALA A 284 49.38 -61.54 20.64
CA ALA A 284 50.62 -61.57 19.88
C ALA A 284 51.84 -61.97 20.73
N ARG A 285 51.92 -61.50 21.98
CA ARG A 285 52.97 -61.95 22.93
C ARG A 285 52.86 -63.45 23.22
N LYS A 286 51.66 -63.94 23.53
CA LYS A 286 51.42 -65.37 23.77
C LYS A 286 51.69 -66.23 22.53
N LEU A 287 51.30 -65.78 21.34
CA LEU A 287 51.60 -66.47 20.07
C LEU A 287 53.11 -66.54 19.81
N ARG A 288 53.87 -65.53 20.23
CA ARG A 288 55.34 -65.49 20.07
C ARG A 288 56.08 -66.40 21.06
N GLU A 289 55.43 -66.79 22.16
CA GLU A 289 55.95 -67.77 23.14
C GLU A 289 55.69 -69.22 22.71
N VAL A 290 54.76 -69.45 21.77
CA VAL A 290 54.57 -70.76 21.15
C VAL A 290 55.63 -70.92 20.06
N GLU A 291 56.46 -71.96 20.17
CA GLU A 291 57.53 -72.26 19.20
C GLU A 291 56.97 -72.26 17.76
N GLN A 292 57.66 -71.56 16.86
CA GLN A 292 57.37 -71.58 15.43
C GLN A 292 57.57 -73.01 14.91
N LEU A 293 56.48 -73.63 14.44
CA LEU A 293 56.57 -74.86 13.67
C LEU A 293 57.22 -74.56 12.29
N PRO A 294 58.03 -75.48 11.73
CA PRO A 294 58.60 -75.31 10.41
C PRO A 294 57.50 -75.08 9.37
N GLY A 295 57.66 -74.06 8.52
CA GLY A 295 56.61 -73.47 7.66
C GLY A 295 55.98 -74.36 6.58
N GLY A 296 56.17 -75.68 6.63
CA GLY A 296 55.47 -76.64 5.77
C GLY A 296 54.20 -77.23 6.40
N GLU A 297 54.09 -77.27 7.74
CA GLU A 297 52.93 -77.86 8.43
C GLU A 297 51.85 -76.83 8.82
N SER A 298 52.16 -75.53 8.72
CA SER A 298 51.22 -74.45 9.06
C SER A 298 50.10 -74.25 8.03
N ASP A 299 50.36 -74.50 6.75
CA ASP A 299 49.37 -74.33 5.68
C ASP A 299 48.32 -75.45 5.68
N GLU A 300 48.69 -76.69 5.99
CA GLU A 300 47.73 -77.81 6.11
C GLU A 300 46.83 -77.67 7.34
N LEU A 301 47.30 -77.05 8.42
CA LEU A 301 46.54 -76.91 9.68
C LEU A 301 45.56 -75.73 9.69
N LEU A 302 45.77 -74.71 8.86
CA LEU A 302 44.95 -73.51 8.81
C LEU A 302 43.94 -73.49 7.65
N GLU A 303 43.92 -74.52 6.80
CA GLU A 303 43.07 -74.60 5.59
C GLU A 303 43.06 -73.29 4.79
N LEU A 304 44.21 -72.60 4.72
CA LEU A 304 44.34 -71.42 3.89
C LEU A 304 44.49 -71.90 2.44
N LEU A 305 43.51 -71.55 1.60
CA LEU A 305 43.55 -71.86 0.18
C LEU A 305 44.82 -71.25 -0.44
N PRO A 306 45.48 -71.93 -1.39
CA PRO A 306 46.60 -71.36 -2.11
C PRO A 306 46.21 -70.01 -2.74
N GLU A 307 47.11 -69.02 -2.68
CA GLU A 307 46.87 -67.65 -3.17
C GLU A 307 46.46 -67.58 -4.67
N ASP A 308 46.57 -68.67 -5.42
CA ASP A 308 46.24 -68.74 -6.84
C ASP A 308 44.72 -68.67 -7.17
N GLU A 309 43.82 -68.66 -6.19
CA GLU A 309 42.36 -68.49 -6.41
C GLU A 309 41.82 -67.08 -6.08
N LEU A 310 42.66 -66.10 -5.70
CA LEU A 310 42.22 -64.74 -5.34
C LEU A 310 42.22 -63.73 -6.51
N GLU A 311 42.55 -64.14 -7.74
CA GLU A 311 42.39 -63.32 -8.95
C GLU A 311 41.19 -63.79 -9.81
N SER A 312 39.95 -63.54 -9.36
CA SER A 312 38.82 -63.30 -10.28
C SER A 312 37.61 -62.69 -9.56
N ASP A 313 37.56 -61.35 -9.54
CA ASP A 313 36.42 -60.47 -9.90
C ASP A 313 36.61 -59.05 -9.35
#